data_AF-A0A1C5XA75-F1
#
_entry.id   AF-A0A1C5XA75-F1
#
_cell.length_a   1.000
_cell.length_b   1.000
_cell.length_c   1.000
_cell.angle_alpha   90.00
_cell.angle_beta   90.00
_cell.angle_gamma   90.00
#
_symmetry.space_group_name_H-M   'P 1'
#
loop_
_entity.id
_entity.type
_entity.pdbx_description
1 polymer ?
#
loop_
_entity_poly.entity_id
_entity_poly.type
_entity_poly.pdbx_seq_one_letter_code
_entity_poly.pdbx_strand_id
1 'polypeptide(L)'
;MNQYPVIFLTFKNIDGLNFQRAYDQLVYEIGSLFEEHSYLTDCEQLSENERQMFRKLQNQQASEVEISRSLQLLLQIMNKYYGKQVILLLDEYDVPLAKASTNNYNEQMLEIIKTMMATALKDNSNLKFAIITGCLKISKESIFTGTNNFVSDTISSTRLNEYFGFTQKDVETILEDANITNQAQNIKKWYDGYQFGNFIIRWIYSAESRRRSDI
;
A
#
# COMPACT_ATOMS: atom_id res chain seq x y z
N MET A 1 1.55 -16.21 19.86
CA MET A 1 1.01 -15.45 18.70
C MET A 1 1.27 -13.96 18.95
N ASN A 2 1.41 -13.15 17.89
CA ASN A 2 2.02 -11.79 17.86
C ASN A 2 3.56 -11.77 18.05
N GLN A 3 4.27 -12.36 17.08
CA GLN A 3 5.74 -12.45 17.16
C GLN A 3 6.46 -11.16 16.75
N TYR A 4 5.88 -10.33 15.88
CA TYR A 4 6.53 -9.14 15.34
C TYR A 4 5.62 -7.92 15.47
N PRO A 5 6.18 -6.74 15.78
CA PRO A 5 5.44 -5.49 15.72
C PRO A 5 5.09 -5.13 14.28
N VAL A 6 3.94 -4.50 14.08
CA VAL A 6 3.40 -4.15 12.76
C VAL A 6 3.02 -2.67 12.77
N ILE A 7 3.40 -1.96 11.71
CA ILE A 7 2.94 -0.61 11.39
C ILE A 7 2.06 -0.71 10.15
N PHE A 8 0.87 -0.11 10.20
CA PHE A 8 -0.03 0.01 9.06
C PHE A 8 -0.26 1.49 8.75
N LEU A 9 -0.11 1.86 7.49
CA LEU A 9 -0.42 3.21 7.00
C LEU A 9 -1.13 3.10 5.65
N THR A 10 -2.27 3.76 5.51
CA THR A 10 -2.98 3.90 4.24
C THR A 10 -2.82 5.32 3.70
N PHE A 11 -2.60 5.44 2.39
CA PHE A 11 -2.51 6.72 1.68
C PHE A 11 -3.83 7.15 1.03
N LYS A 12 -4.93 6.43 1.33
CA LYS A 12 -6.26 6.64 0.75
C LYS A 12 -6.77 8.08 0.77
N ASN A 13 -6.58 8.76 1.90
CA ASN A 13 -7.15 10.08 2.15
C ASN A 13 -6.17 11.22 1.79
N ILE A 14 -5.00 10.88 1.27
CA ILE A 14 -3.97 11.87 0.94
C ILE A 14 -4.26 12.39 -0.47
N ASP A 15 -5.24 13.28 -0.55
CA ASP A 15 -5.63 13.98 -1.77
C ASP A 15 -5.80 15.49 -1.55
N GLY A 16 -5.89 16.21 -2.67
CA GLY A 16 -6.06 17.65 -2.63
C GLY A 16 -6.12 18.28 -4.01
N LEU A 17 -6.71 19.46 -4.10
CA LEU A 17 -6.75 20.27 -5.33
C LEU A 17 -5.40 20.97 -5.59
N ASN A 18 -4.52 21.00 -4.61
CA ASN A 18 -3.17 21.55 -4.71
C ASN A 18 -2.24 20.80 -3.74
N PHE A 19 -0.93 21.03 -3.90
CA PHE A 19 0.09 20.40 -3.08
C PHE A 19 -0.14 20.62 -1.58
N GLN A 20 -0.39 21.86 -1.14
CA GLN A 20 -0.54 22.17 0.28
C GLN A 20 -1.65 21.35 0.93
N ARG A 21 -2.83 21.26 0.30
CA ARG A 21 -3.94 20.46 0.84
C ARG A 21 -3.61 18.98 0.92
N ALA A 22 -2.98 18.42 -0.10
CA ALA A 22 -2.57 17.01 -0.10
C ALA A 22 -1.48 16.75 0.95
N TYR A 23 -0.55 17.69 1.12
CA TYR A 23 0.49 17.63 2.14
C TYR A 23 -0.09 17.74 3.55
N ASP A 24 -1.07 18.62 3.79
CA ASP A 24 -1.76 18.73 5.08
C ASP A 24 -2.49 17.42 5.43
N GLN A 25 -3.09 16.73 4.45
CA GLN A 25 -3.67 15.40 4.65
C GLN A 25 -2.59 14.36 5.01
N LEU A 26 -1.44 14.37 4.34
CA LEU A 26 -0.31 13.51 4.71
C LEU A 26 0.16 13.78 6.15
N VAL A 27 0.29 15.05 6.54
CA VAL A 27 0.67 15.44 7.91
C VAL A 27 -0.36 14.92 8.92
N TYR A 28 -1.65 15.01 8.60
CA TYR A 28 -2.72 14.52 9.45
C TYR A 28 -2.68 12.98 9.62
N GLU A 29 -2.52 12.24 8.53
CA GLU A 29 -2.45 10.77 8.56
C GLU A 29 -1.20 10.29 9.33
N ILE A 30 -0.05 10.95 9.13
CA ILE A 30 1.16 10.68 9.92
C ILE A 30 0.95 11.03 11.40
N GLY A 31 0.34 12.16 11.72
CA GLY A 31 0.03 12.52 13.11
C GLY A 31 -0.87 11.49 13.79
N SER A 32 -1.89 11.02 13.08
CA SER A 32 -2.81 9.98 13.55
C SER A 32 -2.10 8.65 13.79
N LEU A 33 -1.17 8.26 12.90
CA LEU A 33 -0.33 7.08 13.08
C LEU A 33 0.54 7.17 14.35
N PHE A 34 1.12 8.35 14.62
CA PHE A 34 1.92 8.56 15.83
C PHE A 34 1.05 8.60 17.10
N GLU A 35 -0.18 9.12 17.01
CA GLU A 35 -1.15 9.08 18.11
C GLU A 35 -1.54 7.66 18.48
N GLU A 36 -1.83 6.80 17.49
CA GLU A 36 -2.12 5.38 17.68
C GLU A 36 -0.98 4.66 18.43
N HIS A 37 0.25 5.08 18.17
CA HIS A 37 1.45 4.51 18.79
C HIS A 37 2.01 5.34 19.95
N SER A 38 1.20 6.20 20.58
CA SER A 38 1.61 7.06 21.71
C SER A 38 2.26 6.31 22.87
N TYR A 39 1.87 5.05 23.11
CA TYR A 39 2.48 4.17 24.12
C TYR A 39 3.98 3.94 23.90
N LEU A 40 4.49 4.12 22.68
CA LEU A 40 5.93 4.02 22.41
C LEU A 40 6.72 5.11 23.12
N THR A 41 6.09 6.25 23.45
CA THR A 41 6.74 7.33 24.19
C THR A 41 7.10 6.94 25.62
N ASP A 42 6.59 5.84 26.16
CA ASP A 42 6.97 5.34 27.50
C ASP A 42 8.28 4.52 27.48
N CYS A 43 8.83 4.24 26.29
CA CYS A 43 10.06 3.46 26.14
C CYS A 43 11.25 4.12 26.84
N GLU A 44 11.86 3.48 27.85
CA GLU A 44 13.03 4.04 28.57
C GLU A 44 14.25 4.25 27.65
N GLN A 45 14.38 3.45 26.59
CA GLN A 45 15.51 3.50 25.66
C GLN A 45 15.43 4.68 24.66
N LEU A 46 14.34 5.46 24.68
CA LEU A 46 14.21 6.65 23.85
C LEU A 46 15.01 7.81 24.41
N SER A 47 15.87 8.37 23.56
CA SER A 47 16.51 9.65 23.82
C SER A 47 15.50 10.79 23.85
N GLU A 48 15.84 11.89 24.53
CA GLU A 48 14.97 13.06 24.61
C GLU A 48 14.65 13.64 23.22
N ASN A 49 15.63 13.64 22.32
CA ASN A 49 15.44 14.10 20.94
C ASN A 49 14.41 13.24 20.19
N GLU A 50 14.45 11.91 20.35
CA GLU A 50 13.46 11.03 19.70
C GLU A 50 12.05 11.26 20.27
N ARG A 51 11.93 11.47 21.58
CA ARG A 51 10.64 11.81 22.22
C ARG A 51 10.10 13.14 21.68
N GLN A 52 10.97 14.13 21.52
CA GLN A 52 10.59 15.43 20.96
C GLN A 52 10.13 15.30 19.51
N MET A 53 10.87 14.57 18.67
CA MET A 53 10.49 14.34 17.27
C MET A 53 9.17 13.57 17.16
N PHE A 54 8.98 12.55 18.01
CA PHE A 54 7.72 11.80 18.09
C PHE A 54 6.55 12.73 18.40
N ARG A 55 6.67 13.55 19.45
CA ARG A 55 5.62 14.49 19.85
C ARG A 55 5.35 15.56 18.79
N LYS A 56 6.36 16.03 18.07
CA LYS A 56 6.15 16.97 16.94
C LYS A 56 5.32 16.34 15.83
N LEU A 57 5.60 15.09 15.47
CA LEU A 57 4.85 14.36 14.44
C LEU A 57 3.41 14.11 14.91
N GLN A 58 3.25 13.61 16.13
CA GLN A 58 1.96 13.40 16.79
C GLN A 58 1.11 14.69 16.80
N ASN A 59 1.71 15.82 17.16
CA ASN A 59 1.03 17.12 17.23
C ASN A 59 0.93 17.85 15.88
N GLN A 60 1.32 17.22 14.76
CA GLN A 60 1.26 17.81 13.41
C GLN A 60 2.08 19.12 13.27
N GLN A 61 3.18 19.22 14.03
CA GLN A 61 4.11 20.36 14.05
C GLN A 61 5.47 20.05 13.41
N ALA A 62 5.56 18.91 12.73
CA ALA A 62 6.77 18.46 12.07
C ALA A 62 7.02 19.23 10.77
N SER A 63 8.30 19.51 10.50
CA SER A 63 8.77 20.01 9.21
C SER A 63 8.64 18.95 8.12
N GLU A 64 8.71 19.37 6.86
CA GLU A 64 8.67 18.48 5.69
C GLU A 64 9.73 17.37 5.72
N VAL A 65 10.92 17.69 6.21
CA VAL A 65 12.01 16.72 6.39
C VAL A 65 11.66 15.70 7.47
N GLU A 66 11.05 16.13 8.58
CA GLU A 66 10.62 15.25 9.66
C GLU A 66 9.45 14.36 9.20
N ILE A 67 8.48 14.90 8.44
CA ILE A 67 7.39 14.13 7.83
C ILE A 67 7.92 13.09 6.87
N SER A 68 8.83 13.47 5.99
CA SER A 68 9.45 12.56 5.02
C SER A 68 10.29 11.44 5.67
N ARG A 69 10.69 11.59 6.93
CA ARG A 69 11.44 10.57 7.71
C ARG A 69 10.61 9.91 8.81
N SER A 70 9.32 10.21 8.90
CA SER A 70 8.43 9.77 9.97
C SER A 70 8.37 8.25 10.11
N LEU A 71 8.20 7.52 9.00
CA LEU A 71 8.17 6.05 9.01
C LEU A 71 9.50 5.43 9.47
N GLN A 72 10.63 6.01 9.06
CA GLN A 72 11.96 5.56 9.51
C GLN A 72 12.09 5.69 11.03
N LEU A 73 11.68 6.84 11.58
CA LEU A 73 11.68 7.08 13.01
C LEU A 73 10.78 6.09 13.75
N LEU A 74 9.54 5.90 13.27
CA LEU A 74 8.60 4.99 13.92
C LEU A 74 9.10 3.54 13.93
N LEU A 75 9.68 3.07 12.81
CA LEU A 75 10.32 1.75 12.72
C LEU A 75 11.45 1.59 13.75
N GLN A 76 12.31 2.61 13.89
CA GLN A 76 13.41 2.60 14.86
C GLN A 76 12.89 2.56 16.30
N ILE A 77 11.93 3.42 16.64
CA ILE A 77 11.36 3.50 17.99
C ILE A 77 10.65 2.21 18.35
N MET A 78 9.85 1.66 17.43
CA MET A 78 9.12 0.42 17.64
C MET A 78 10.07 -0.79 17.75
N ASN A 79 11.18 -0.79 17.01
CA ASN A 79 12.23 -1.80 17.17
C ASN A 79 12.87 -1.75 18.56
N LYS A 80 13.23 -0.55 19.05
CA LYS A 80 13.75 -0.37 20.42
C LYS A 80 12.77 -0.88 21.48
N TYR A 81 11.49 -0.49 21.37
CA TYR A 81 10.46 -0.87 22.34
C TYR A 81 10.25 -2.39 22.41
N TYR A 82 10.18 -3.08 21.27
CA TYR A 82 9.88 -4.52 21.22
C TYR A 82 11.12 -5.42 21.12
N GLY A 83 12.31 -4.85 20.90
CA GLY A 83 13.55 -5.58 20.63
C GLY A 83 13.51 -6.42 19.34
N LYS A 84 12.64 -6.06 18.38
CA LYS A 84 12.37 -6.86 17.18
C LYS A 84 12.20 -6.00 15.94
N GLN A 85 12.63 -6.53 14.80
CA GLN A 85 12.37 -5.93 13.50
C GLN A 85 10.86 -5.81 13.24
N VAL A 86 10.46 -4.73 12.58
CA VAL A 86 9.06 -4.32 12.40
C VAL A 86 8.58 -4.69 11.01
N ILE A 87 7.33 -5.10 10.89
CA ILE A 87 6.66 -5.31 9.60
C ILE A 87 5.95 -4.02 9.21
N LEU A 88 6.17 -3.54 7.98
CA LEU A 88 5.52 -2.32 7.48
C LEU A 88 4.48 -2.67 6.42
N LEU A 89 3.24 -2.23 6.61
CA LEU A 89 2.15 -2.41 5.68
C LEU A 89 1.73 -1.03 5.16
N LEU A 90 1.93 -0.78 3.87
CA LEU A 90 1.56 0.47 3.20
C LEU A 90 0.46 0.18 2.19
N ASP A 91 -0.70 0.81 2.39
CA ASP A 91 -1.85 0.63 1.51
C ASP A 91 -2.12 1.88 0.66
N GLU A 92 -2.61 1.65 -0.55
CA GLU A 92 -2.98 2.68 -1.54
C GLU A 92 -1.89 3.74 -1.81
N TYR A 93 -0.61 3.33 -1.79
CA TYR A 93 0.56 4.24 -1.87
C TYR A 93 0.58 5.15 -3.11
N ASP A 94 -0.15 4.76 -4.16
CA ASP A 94 -0.24 5.43 -5.45
C ASP A 94 -1.30 6.54 -5.49
N VAL A 95 -2.25 6.58 -4.55
CA VAL A 95 -3.32 7.58 -4.49
C VAL A 95 -2.79 9.03 -4.49
N PRO A 96 -1.81 9.42 -3.65
CA PRO A 96 -1.28 10.79 -3.63
C PRO A 96 -0.72 11.21 -5.00
N LEU A 97 -0.03 10.28 -5.66
CA LEU A 97 0.63 10.53 -6.95
C LEU A 97 -0.38 10.61 -8.09
N ALA A 98 -1.41 9.77 -8.07
CA ALA A 98 -2.51 9.81 -9.02
C ALA A 98 -3.24 11.17 -8.99
N LYS A 99 -3.51 11.65 -7.76
CA LYS A 99 -4.16 12.95 -7.53
C LYS A 99 -3.24 14.10 -7.90
N ALA A 100 -1.95 14.01 -7.57
CA ALA A 100 -0.95 15.01 -7.94
C ALA A 100 -0.76 15.15 -9.45
N SER A 101 -0.77 14.04 -10.19
CA SER A 101 -0.72 14.04 -11.66
C SER A 101 -1.96 14.69 -12.28
N THR A 102 -3.13 14.60 -11.64
CA THR A 102 -4.38 15.19 -12.15
C THR A 102 -4.45 16.70 -11.88
N ASN A 103 -3.76 17.18 -10.85
CA ASN A 103 -3.85 18.56 -10.35
C ASN A 103 -2.53 19.35 -10.47
N ASN A 104 -1.57 18.88 -11.28
CA ASN A 104 -0.30 19.56 -11.60
C ASN A 104 0.63 19.85 -10.40
N TYR A 105 0.71 18.94 -9.43
CA TYR A 105 1.70 19.01 -8.33
C TYR A 105 2.48 17.71 -8.12
N ASN A 106 2.66 16.96 -9.22
CA ASN A 106 3.27 15.64 -9.19
C ASN A 106 4.73 15.64 -8.68
N GLU A 107 5.54 16.62 -9.07
CA GLU A 107 6.96 16.66 -8.69
C GLU A 107 7.14 16.80 -7.18
N GLN A 108 6.41 17.72 -6.55
CA GLN A 108 6.50 17.95 -5.11
C GLN A 108 6.02 16.74 -4.31
N MET A 109 4.89 16.14 -4.69
CA MET A 109 4.38 14.95 -4.00
C MET A 109 5.29 13.74 -4.22
N LEU A 110 5.83 13.57 -5.42
CA LEU A 110 6.76 12.49 -5.74
C LEU A 110 8.04 12.58 -4.89
N GLU A 111 8.59 13.77 -4.68
CA GLU A 111 9.80 13.97 -3.87
C GLU A 111 9.60 13.50 -2.42
N ILE A 112 8.46 13.86 -1.82
CA ILE A 112 8.13 13.46 -0.44
C ILE A 112 7.93 11.95 -0.32
N ILE A 113 7.06 11.37 -1.18
CA ILE A 113 6.80 9.93 -1.13
C ILE A 113 8.08 9.15 -1.43
N LYS A 114 8.89 9.59 -2.39
CA LYS A 114 10.19 8.99 -2.70
C LYS A 114 11.12 9.00 -1.50
N THR A 115 11.24 10.13 -0.81
CA THR A 115 12.10 10.25 0.37
C THR A 115 11.60 9.37 1.51
N MET A 116 10.28 9.32 1.73
CA MET A 116 9.65 8.46 2.73
C MET A 116 9.90 6.98 2.46
N MET A 117 9.69 6.52 1.23
CA MET A 117 9.94 5.12 0.86
C MET A 117 11.44 4.78 0.94
N ALA A 118 12.31 5.65 0.44
CA ALA A 118 13.75 5.43 0.47
C ALA A 118 14.27 5.30 1.90
N THR A 119 13.84 6.18 2.82
CA THR A 119 14.31 6.17 4.21
C THR A 119 13.70 5.04 5.04
N ALA A 120 12.46 4.64 4.76
CA ALA A 120 11.80 3.55 5.48
C ALA A 120 12.25 2.16 5.00
N LEU A 121 12.51 1.98 3.70
CA LEU A 121 12.69 0.65 3.09
C LEU A 121 14.16 0.30 2.81
N LYS A 122 14.97 1.26 2.35
CA LYS A 122 16.31 0.97 1.86
C LYS A 122 17.29 0.82 3.02
N ASP A 123 17.96 -0.33 3.07
CA ASP A 123 19.00 -0.66 4.06
C ASP A 123 18.58 -0.43 5.53
N ASN A 124 17.27 -0.49 5.81
CA ASN A 124 16.74 -0.25 7.14
C ASN A 124 16.79 -1.52 8.00
N SER A 125 17.77 -1.59 8.90
CA SER A 125 17.96 -2.70 9.83
C SER A 125 16.79 -2.93 10.79
N ASN A 126 15.96 -1.92 11.02
CA ASN A 126 14.76 -2.00 11.87
C ASN A 126 13.58 -2.67 11.15
N LEU A 127 13.60 -2.73 9.82
CA LEU A 127 12.53 -3.30 9.00
C LEU A 127 12.76 -4.81 8.82
N LYS A 128 11.71 -5.61 9.02
CA LYS A 128 11.72 -7.05 8.75
C LYS A 128 11.41 -7.32 7.28
N PHE A 129 10.28 -6.81 6.83
CA PHE A 129 9.84 -6.73 5.43
C PHE A 129 8.71 -5.70 5.34
N ALA A 130 8.43 -5.24 4.13
CA ALA A 130 7.29 -4.37 3.85
C ALA A 130 6.36 -4.98 2.81
N ILE A 131 5.06 -4.75 2.96
CA ILE A 131 4.05 -5.01 1.93
C ILE A 131 3.50 -3.66 1.49
N ILE A 132 3.50 -3.42 0.18
CA ILE A 132 3.03 -2.17 -0.39
C ILE A 132 1.97 -2.51 -1.44
N THR A 133 0.76 -1.98 -1.26
CA THR A 133 -0.39 -2.19 -2.16
C THR A 133 -0.80 -0.89 -2.83
N GLY A 134 -1.23 -1.00 -4.09
CA GLY A 134 -1.65 0.12 -4.92
C GLY A 134 -2.16 -0.37 -6.29
N CYS A 135 -2.95 0.45 -6.96
CA CYS A 135 -3.59 0.08 -8.24
C CYS A 135 -2.71 0.41 -9.45
N LEU A 136 -2.00 1.53 -9.38
CA LEU A 136 -1.28 2.14 -10.49
C LEU A 136 0.18 1.69 -10.50
N LYS A 137 0.68 1.37 -11.68
CA LYS A 137 2.11 1.09 -11.92
C LYS A 137 2.97 2.34 -12.04
N ILE A 138 2.35 3.54 -11.98
CA ILE A 138 2.91 4.84 -12.39
C ILE A 138 4.21 5.23 -11.65
N SER A 139 4.49 4.61 -10.50
CA SER A 139 5.52 5.05 -9.57
C SER A 139 6.59 4.01 -9.25
N LYS A 140 6.54 2.81 -9.85
CA LYS A 140 7.48 1.74 -9.50
C LYS A 140 8.92 2.07 -9.86
N GLU A 141 9.16 2.66 -11.02
CA GLU A 141 10.53 2.91 -11.51
C GLU A 141 11.16 4.16 -10.88
N SER A 142 10.40 5.22 -10.58
CA SER A 142 10.96 6.48 -10.07
C SER A 142 11.18 6.49 -8.55
N ILE A 143 10.29 5.85 -7.77
CA ILE A 143 10.30 5.86 -6.30
C ILE A 143 11.24 4.82 -5.72
N PHE A 144 11.28 3.62 -6.30
CA PHE A 144 12.07 2.50 -5.77
C PHE A 144 13.45 2.36 -6.45
N THR A 145 13.88 3.35 -7.23
CA THR A 145 15.24 3.38 -7.82
C THR A 145 16.31 3.14 -6.75
N GLY A 146 17.07 2.04 -6.90
CA GLY A 146 18.14 1.66 -5.99
C GLY A 146 17.73 0.90 -4.73
N THR A 147 16.51 0.36 -4.67
CA THR A 147 16.09 -0.60 -3.64
C THR A 147 16.40 -2.02 -4.11
N ASN A 148 17.43 -2.64 -3.56
CA ASN A 148 17.99 -3.90 -4.08
C ASN A 148 17.17 -5.17 -3.79
N ASN A 149 16.10 -5.08 -2.98
CA ASN A 149 15.32 -6.23 -2.50
C ASN A 149 13.81 -6.15 -2.82
N PHE A 150 13.41 -5.34 -3.80
CA PHE A 150 11.99 -5.18 -4.14
C PHE A 150 11.49 -6.33 -5.03
N VAL A 151 10.73 -7.26 -4.46
CA VAL A 151 9.99 -8.28 -5.23
C VAL A 151 8.63 -7.70 -5.58
N SER A 152 8.45 -7.36 -6.86
CA SER A 152 7.18 -6.86 -7.38
C SER A 152 6.31 -8.01 -7.87
N ASP A 153 5.36 -8.46 -7.05
CA ASP A 153 4.26 -9.30 -7.53
C ASP A 153 3.16 -8.42 -8.13
N THR A 154 2.80 -8.66 -9.39
CA THR A 154 1.63 -8.05 -10.05
C THR A 154 0.60 -9.13 -10.33
N ILE A 155 -0.64 -8.76 -10.66
CA ILE A 155 -1.69 -9.72 -11.09
C ILE A 155 -1.23 -10.57 -12.29
N SER A 156 -0.26 -10.08 -13.08
CA SER A 156 0.37 -10.83 -14.17
C SER A 156 1.52 -11.76 -13.76
N SER A 157 1.89 -11.78 -12.47
CA SER A 157 2.97 -12.63 -11.97
C SER A 157 2.44 -14.05 -11.73
N THR A 158 3.00 -15.02 -12.46
CA THR A 158 2.49 -16.39 -12.56
C THR A 158 2.39 -17.13 -11.22
N ARG A 159 3.06 -16.64 -10.17
CA ARG A 159 3.10 -17.26 -8.84
C ARG A 159 1.83 -17.06 -8.01
N LEU A 160 1.03 -16.03 -8.29
CA LEU A 160 -0.18 -15.72 -7.52
C LEU A 160 -1.48 -15.78 -8.34
N ASN A 161 -1.39 -16.13 -9.63
CA ASN A 161 -2.52 -16.17 -10.56
C ASN A 161 -3.70 -17.02 -10.06
N GLU A 162 -3.43 -18.09 -9.31
CA GLU A 162 -4.48 -18.96 -8.77
C GLU A 162 -5.29 -18.34 -7.62
N TYR A 163 -4.82 -17.23 -7.03
CA TYR A 163 -5.49 -16.56 -5.90
C TYR A 163 -6.28 -15.31 -6.31
N PHE A 164 -6.15 -14.84 -7.56
CA PHE A 164 -6.78 -13.59 -8.04
C PHE A 164 -8.08 -13.81 -8.84
N GLY A 165 -8.72 -14.97 -8.73
CA GLY A 165 -10.01 -15.26 -9.36
C GLY A 165 -10.33 -16.75 -9.32
N PHE A 166 -11.31 -17.17 -10.12
CA PHE A 166 -11.69 -18.57 -10.24
C PHE A 166 -10.95 -19.22 -11.40
N THR A 167 -10.37 -20.40 -11.17
CA THR A 167 -9.90 -21.27 -12.25
C THR A 167 -11.08 -21.87 -13.00
N GLN A 168 -10.85 -22.42 -14.19
CA GLN A 168 -11.89 -23.14 -14.94
C GLN A 168 -12.56 -24.23 -14.06
N LYS A 169 -11.76 -24.92 -13.24
CA LYS A 169 -12.24 -25.97 -12.34
C LYS A 169 -13.12 -25.41 -11.22
N ASP A 170 -12.77 -24.25 -10.67
CA ASP A 170 -13.58 -23.61 -9.63
C ASP A 170 -14.93 -23.13 -10.20
N VAL A 171 -14.93 -22.57 -11.42
CA VAL A 171 -16.17 -22.20 -12.11
C VAL A 171 -17.04 -23.43 -12.36
N GLU A 172 -16.47 -24.53 -12.85
CA GLU A 172 -17.20 -25.79 -13.06
C GLU A 172 -17.80 -26.32 -11.77
N THR A 173 -17.03 -26.33 -10.68
CA THR A 173 -17.50 -26.77 -9.35
C THR A 173 -18.66 -25.91 -8.85
N ILE A 174 -18.56 -24.58 -8.98
CA ILE A 174 -19.63 -23.66 -8.58
C ILE A 174 -20.91 -23.89 -9.39
N LEU A 175 -20.80 -24.19 -10.69
CA LEU A 175 -21.95 -24.46 -11.55
C LEU A 175 -22.61 -25.80 -11.23
N GLU A 176 -21.82 -26.80 -10.85
CA GLU A 176 -22.30 -28.09 -10.38
C GLU A 176 -23.02 -27.94 -9.03
N ASP A 177 -22.40 -27.28 -8.05
CA ASP A 177 -22.98 -27.03 -6.74
C ASP A 177 -24.30 -26.24 -6.82
N ALA A 178 -24.39 -25.30 -7.77
CA ALA A 178 -25.57 -24.49 -8.00
C ALA A 178 -26.61 -25.12 -8.96
N ASN A 179 -26.37 -26.33 -9.50
CA ASN A 179 -27.24 -27.01 -10.47
C ASN A 179 -27.59 -26.17 -11.73
N ILE A 180 -26.65 -25.34 -12.20
CA ILE A 180 -26.83 -24.44 -13.35
C ILE A 180 -25.75 -24.63 -14.41
N THR A 181 -25.22 -25.84 -14.55
CA THR A 181 -24.20 -26.22 -15.55
C THR A 181 -24.62 -25.88 -16.99
N ASN A 182 -25.91 -25.84 -17.28
CA ASN A 182 -26.45 -25.39 -18.58
C ASN A 182 -26.16 -23.90 -18.90
N GLN A 183 -25.84 -23.08 -17.90
CA GLN A 183 -25.48 -21.67 -18.06
C GLN A 183 -23.98 -21.45 -18.30
N ALA A 184 -23.16 -22.51 -18.34
CA ALA A 184 -21.70 -22.40 -18.49
C ALA A 184 -21.28 -21.56 -19.71
N GLN A 185 -21.94 -21.73 -20.85
CA GLN A 185 -21.67 -20.93 -22.05
C GLN A 185 -22.04 -19.46 -21.89
N ASN A 186 -23.14 -19.16 -21.21
CA ASN A 186 -23.57 -17.78 -20.95
C ASN A 186 -22.60 -17.08 -19.99
N ILE A 187 -22.19 -17.75 -18.92
CA ILE A 187 -21.20 -17.24 -17.96
C ILE A 187 -19.84 -17.07 -18.63
N LYS A 188 -19.43 -17.99 -19.52
CA LYS A 188 -18.24 -17.80 -20.35
C LYS A 188 -18.37 -16.59 -21.27
N LYS A 189 -19.53 -16.32 -21.86
CA LYS A 189 -19.74 -15.17 -22.76
C LYS A 189 -19.76 -13.82 -22.02
N TRP A 190 -20.32 -13.77 -20.81
CA TRP A 190 -20.35 -12.57 -19.96
C TRP A 190 -18.99 -12.29 -19.33
N TYR A 191 -18.45 -13.35 -18.72
CA TYR A 191 -17.18 -13.53 -18.03
C TYR A 191 -15.93 -13.34 -18.88
N ASP A 192 -15.81 -14.28 -19.84
CA ASP A 192 -14.68 -14.77 -20.66
C ASP A 192 -13.29 -14.87 -20.00
N GLY A 193 -13.12 -14.33 -18.81
CA GLY A 193 -11.86 -14.30 -18.09
C GLY A 193 -10.81 -13.42 -18.75
N TYR A 194 -9.60 -13.48 -18.19
CA TYR A 194 -8.40 -12.87 -18.71
C TYR A 194 -7.30 -13.92 -18.75
N GLN A 195 -6.54 -13.96 -19.84
CA GLN A 195 -5.38 -14.83 -19.96
C GLN A 195 -4.16 -14.14 -19.35
N PHE A 196 -3.64 -14.72 -18.27
CA PHE A 196 -2.41 -14.29 -17.59
C PHE A 196 -1.33 -15.38 -17.77
N GLY A 197 -0.44 -15.18 -18.73
CA GLY A 197 0.57 -16.18 -19.09
C GLY A 197 -0.10 -17.45 -19.64
N ASN A 198 0.15 -18.60 -19.00
CA ASN A 198 -0.45 -19.90 -19.34
C ASN A 198 -1.77 -20.17 -18.62
N PHE A 199 -2.26 -19.26 -17.78
CA PHE A 199 -3.48 -19.45 -16.99
C PHE A 199 -4.61 -18.55 -17.50
N ILE A 200 -5.82 -19.10 -17.58
CA ILE A 200 -7.04 -18.34 -17.83
C ILE A 200 -7.74 -18.14 -16.49
N ILE A 201 -7.77 -16.90 -16.00
CA ILE A 201 -8.47 -16.52 -14.76
C ILE A 201 -9.87 -16.04 -15.14
N ARG A 202 -10.92 -16.62 -14.57
CA ARG A 202 -12.31 -16.19 -14.79
C ARG A 202 -12.82 -15.46 -13.54
N TRP A 203 -13.43 -14.29 -13.74
CA TRP A 203 -14.13 -13.57 -12.66
C TRP A 203 -15.59 -13.99 -12.66
N ILE A 204 -16.12 -14.47 -11.53
CA ILE A 204 -17.58 -14.73 -11.38
C ILE A 204 -18.30 -13.49 -10.82
N TYR A 205 -17.56 -12.53 -10.24
CA TYR A 205 -18.10 -11.27 -9.77
C TYR A 205 -17.46 -10.08 -10.49
N SER A 206 -18.27 -9.37 -11.27
CA SER A 206 -18.19 -7.92 -11.42
C SER A 206 -19.61 -7.38 -11.38
N ALA A 207 -19.95 -6.63 -10.33
CA ALA A 207 -21.22 -5.91 -10.26
C ALA A 207 -21.26 -4.71 -11.23
N GLU A 208 -20.14 -4.35 -11.87
CA GLU A 208 -20.04 -3.21 -12.77
C GLU A 208 -19.12 -3.51 -13.96
N SER A 209 -19.57 -4.36 -14.87
CA SER A 209 -19.05 -4.33 -16.24
C SER A 209 -20.22 -4.31 -17.22
N ARG A 210 -20.98 -3.22 -17.20
CA ARG A 210 -21.78 -2.82 -18.36
C ARG A 210 -20.78 -2.50 -19.48
N ARG A 211 -20.67 -3.39 -20.47
CA ARG A 211 -20.03 -3.07 -21.75
C ARG A 211 -20.74 -1.85 -22.33
N ARG A 212 -20.04 -0.72 -22.41
CA ARG A 212 -20.29 0.29 -23.44
C ARG A 212 -19.76 -0.27 -24.75
N SER A 213 -20.63 -0.92 -25.51
CA SER A 213 -20.51 -1.11 -26.95
C SER A 213 -21.85 -1.64 -27.40
N ASP A 214 -22.75 -0.72 -27.73
CA ASP A 214 -23.87 -0.85 -28.67
C ASP A 214 -24.71 0.44 -28.60
N ILE A 215 -24.12 1.57 -29.04
CA ILE A 215 -24.73 2.67 -29.81
C ILE A 215 -23.60 3.29 -30.64
#